data_AF-A0A9P9FG55-F1
#
_entry.id   AF-A0A9P9FG55-F1
#
_cell.length_a   1.000
_cell.length_b   1.000
_cell.length_c   1.000
_cell.angle_alpha   90.00
_cell.angle_beta   90.00
_cell.angle_gamma   90.00
#
_symmetry.space_group_name_H-M   'P 1'
#
loop_
_entity.id
_entity.type
_entity.pdbx_description
1 polymer ?
#
loop_
_entity_poly.entity_id
_entity_poly.type
_entity_poly.pdbx_seq_one_letter_code
_entity_poly.pdbx_strand_id
1 'polypeptide(L)'
;MCRQIWDPEDTACYDSLLRVLGAKETWLFAGKILITFQEGDEAPAGSISWEGCGGFYVLSEAPSPLPPCGPIHDPCHPHNIREASGMDCCWQLGRAMIKCTKICDEFATREHVTLDWVRERMPSLVPKIYFQYEQDVYYYLIVSMPTTGDRLCNVWAKFGKKARHRSASGLARICRDLAQWQGSSMTGVDGKEFLGPMPEDWVDSGLFDFSPETLQRNAETVGMDCSTFVFHSIGIASPSSIFVDKKGNPIFIAEWECAGFMPRKWVLSSFFLTMHLAEFSHRDHRDKEQDDYDWVLEFGRQLKAVGFN
;
A
#
# COMPACT_ATOMS: atom_id res chain seq x y z
N MET A 1 -6.99 -8.87 -24.34
CA MET A 1 -5.95 -9.91 -24.47
C MET A 1 -5.26 -10.03 -23.12
N CYS A 2 -5.90 -10.67 -22.13
CA CYS A 2 -5.39 -10.76 -20.76
C CYS A 2 -5.69 -12.18 -20.22
N ARG A 3 -4.93 -13.19 -20.66
CA ARG A 3 -5.12 -14.62 -20.31
C ARG A 3 -3.99 -15.23 -19.48
N GLN A 4 -3.00 -14.45 -19.07
CA GLN A 4 -1.87 -14.91 -18.25
C GLN A 4 -1.68 -13.99 -17.05
N ILE A 5 -2.66 -13.97 -16.14
CA ILE A 5 -2.55 -13.13 -14.93
C ILE A 5 -1.94 -13.91 -13.78
N TRP A 6 -2.02 -15.24 -13.79
CA TRP A 6 -1.44 -16.06 -12.73
C TRP A 6 -0.59 -17.17 -13.32
N ASP A 7 0.72 -16.94 -13.32
CA ASP A 7 1.72 -17.99 -13.46
C ASP A 7 2.38 -18.15 -12.09
N PRO A 8 2.12 -19.24 -11.35
CA PRO A 8 2.72 -19.45 -10.04
C PRO A 8 4.25 -19.61 -10.10
N GLU A 9 4.84 -19.75 -11.30
CA GLU A 9 6.29 -19.76 -11.51
C GLU A 9 6.87 -18.36 -11.80
N ASP A 10 6.04 -17.32 -11.89
CA ASP A 10 6.49 -15.93 -12.09
C ASP A 10 7.12 -15.37 -10.80
N THR A 11 8.42 -15.61 -10.64
CA THR A 11 9.22 -15.10 -9.53
C THR A 11 9.80 -13.71 -9.79
N ALA A 12 9.46 -13.06 -10.91
CA ALA A 12 10.13 -11.84 -11.35
C ALA A 12 9.98 -10.68 -10.35
N CYS A 13 8.85 -10.62 -9.61
CA CYS A 13 8.73 -9.69 -8.50
C CYS A 13 9.83 -9.93 -7.44
N TYR A 14 10.15 -11.17 -7.06
CA TYR A 14 11.22 -11.45 -6.09
C TYR A 14 12.60 -11.11 -6.61
N ASP A 15 12.85 -11.42 -7.89
CA ASP A 15 14.13 -11.15 -8.54
C ASP A 15 14.36 -9.66 -8.82
N SER A 16 13.38 -8.82 -8.48
CA SER A 16 13.49 -7.37 -8.59
C SER A 16 14.33 -6.73 -7.51
N LEU A 17 14.61 -7.41 -6.38
CA LEU A 17 15.54 -6.94 -5.35
C LEU A 17 16.57 -8.01 -5.04
N LEU A 18 17.81 -7.80 -5.51
CA LEU A 18 18.90 -8.76 -5.40
C LEU A 18 20.04 -8.20 -4.57
N ARG A 19 20.77 -9.09 -3.88
CA ARG A 19 22.02 -8.71 -3.21
C ARG A 19 23.16 -8.65 -4.22
N VAL A 20 23.95 -7.58 -4.18
CA VAL A 20 25.18 -7.49 -4.98
C VAL A 20 26.27 -8.35 -4.35
N LEU A 21 26.83 -9.27 -5.14
CA LEU A 21 27.88 -10.19 -4.69
C LEU A 21 29.24 -9.49 -4.62
N GLY A 22 29.99 -9.75 -3.55
CA GLY A 22 31.29 -9.12 -3.31
C GLY A 22 31.21 -7.67 -2.81
N ALA A 23 30.01 -7.09 -2.68
CA ALA A 23 29.79 -5.79 -2.05
C ALA A 23 29.19 -5.97 -0.64
N LYS A 24 29.61 -5.10 0.30
CA LYS A 24 28.99 -5.01 1.63
C LYS A 24 27.68 -4.25 1.51
N GLU A 25 26.59 -4.80 2.08
CA GLU A 25 25.31 -4.11 2.29
C GLU A 25 24.83 -3.30 1.06
N THR A 26 24.81 -3.96 -0.09
CA THR A 26 24.42 -3.35 -1.37
C THR A 26 23.41 -4.26 -2.08
N TRP A 27 22.35 -3.65 -2.58
CA TRP A 27 21.26 -4.33 -3.29
C TRP A 27 21.02 -3.68 -4.65
N LEU A 28 20.78 -4.50 -5.67
CA LEU A 28 20.31 -4.07 -6.97
C LEU A 28 18.79 -4.16 -6.99
N PHE A 29 18.13 -3.05 -7.31
CA PHE A 29 16.68 -2.97 -7.44
C PHE A 29 16.27 -2.63 -8.87
N ALA A 30 15.28 -3.37 -9.38
CA ALA A 30 14.72 -3.24 -10.72
C ALA A 30 15.76 -3.28 -11.86
N GLY A 31 16.91 -3.94 -11.63
CA GLY A 31 18.04 -3.94 -12.57
C GLY A 31 18.61 -2.56 -12.90
N LYS A 32 18.26 -1.51 -12.14
CA LYS A 32 18.50 -0.11 -12.52
C LYS A 32 19.19 0.72 -11.46
N ILE A 33 18.84 0.53 -10.19
CA ILE A 33 19.40 1.33 -9.10
C ILE A 33 20.07 0.44 -8.06
N LEU A 34 21.16 0.93 -7.51
CA LEU A 34 21.81 0.36 -6.34
C LEU A 34 21.30 1.06 -5.08
N ILE A 35 20.96 0.26 -4.08
CA ILE A 35 20.71 0.70 -2.71
C ILE A 35 21.94 0.28 -1.91
N THR A 36 22.70 1.23 -1.38
CA THR A 36 23.92 0.95 -0.61
C THR A 36 23.79 1.51 0.79
N PHE A 37 24.08 0.68 1.80
CA PHE A 37 24.18 1.16 3.17
C PHE A 37 25.52 1.86 3.40
N GLN A 38 25.47 3.02 4.04
CA GLN A 38 26.63 3.81 4.46
C GLN A 38 26.50 4.10 5.95
N GLU A 39 27.49 3.65 6.73
CA GLU A 39 27.59 3.96 8.16
C GLU A 39 27.86 5.46 8.35
N GLY A 40 27.20 6.09 9.32
CA GLY A 40 27.40 7.50 9.63
C GLY A 40 26.19 8.16 10.27
N ASP A 41 26.41 9.32 10.88
CA ASP A 41 25.39 10.09 11.60
C ASP A 41 24.67 11.12 10.69
N GLU A 42 25.20 11.38 9.50
CA GLU A 42 24.65 12.37 8.56
C GLU A 42 24.33 11.76 7.19
N ALA A 43 23.20 12.19 6.62
CA ALA A 43 22.78 11.79 5.29
C ALA A 43 23.77 12.31 4.23
N PRO A 44 24.19 11.49 3.25
CA PRO A 44 25.13 11.94 2.23
C PRO A 44 24.55 13.08 1.38
N ALA A 45 25.26 14.20 1.35
CA ALA A 45 24.80 15.43 0.71
C ALA A 45 24.53 15.23 -0.80
N GLY A 46 23.40 15.74 -1.27
CA GLY A 46 23.01 15.69 -2.68
C GLY A 46 22.52 14.32 -3.17
N SER A 47 22.44 13.31 -2.29
CA SER A 47 21.93 11.98 -2.62
C SER A 47 20.48 11.79 -2.14
N ILE A 48 19.77 10.85 -2.78
CA ILE A 48 18.50 10.35 -2.26
C ILE A 48 18.84 9.25 -1.26
N SER A 49 18.55 9.51 0.02
CA SER A 49 18.86 8.57 1.10
C SER A 49 17.78 8.53 2.17
N TRP A 50 17.77 7.45 2.96
CA TRP A 50 16.91 7.31 4.14
C TRP A 50 17.64 6.57 5.27
N GLU A 51 17.17 6.79 6.50
CA GLU A 51 17.78 6.20 7.69
C GLU A 51 17.61 4.67 7.76
N GLY A 52 18.66 4.02 8.27
CA GLY A 52 18.74 2.60 8.56
C GLY A 52 19.35 2.32 9.93
N CYS A 53 19.76 1.08 10.17
CA CYS A 53 20.31 0.62 11.44
C CYS A 53 21.73 1.19 11.68
N GLY A 54 21.82 2.44 12.14
CA GLY A 54 23.10 3.11 12.45
C GLY A 54 23.78 3.76 11.24
N GLY A 55 23.02 4.09 10.21
CA GLY A 55 23.53 4.71 8.98
C GLY A 55 22.41 5.06 8.00
N PHE A 56 22.75 5.22 6.73
CA PHE A 56 21.84 5.61 5.67
C PHE A 56 21.90 4.64 4.51
N TYR A 57 20.73 4.31 3.95
CA TYR A 57 20.63 3.68 2.64
C TYR A 57 20.60 4.77 1.59
N VAL A 58 21.43 4.63 0.55
CA VAL A 58 21.64 5.64 -0.48
C VAL A 58 21.32 5.03 -1.84
N LEU A 59 20.58 5.79 -2.67
CA LEU A 59 20.32 5.42 -4.06
C LEU A 59 21.42 5.93 -4.99
N SER A 60 21.82 5.07 -5.92
CA SER A 60 22.67 5.44 -7.06
C SER A 60 22.28 4.62 -8.30
N GLU A 61 22.67 5.09 -9.48
CA GLU A 61 22.45 4.32 -10.72
C GLU A 61 23.34 3.07 -10.74
N ALA A 62 22.80 1.96 -11.24
CA ALA A 62 23.57 0.74 -11.44
C ALA A 62 24.56 0.90 -12.61
N PRO A 63 25.80 0.38 -12.49
CA PRO A 63 26.78 0.48 -13.56
C PRO A 63 26.40 -0.41 -14.75
N SER A 64 27.02 -0.13 -15.90
CA SER A 64 26.99 -1.01 -17.08
C SER A 64 28.41 -1.56 -17.35
N PRO A 65 28.64 -2.89 -17.32
CA PRO A 65 27.65 -3.95 -17.07
C PRO A 65 27.18 -4.01 -15.60
N LEU A 66 26.01 -4.65 -15.39
CA LEU A 66 25.47 -4.87 -14.05
C LEU A 66 26.42 -5.72 -13.19
N PRO A 67 26.52 -5.43 -11.89
CA PRO A 67 27.36 -6.22 -11.00
C PRO A 67 26.76 -7.63 -10.80
N PRO A 68 27.59 -8.63 -10.46
CA PRO A 68 27.09 -9.96 -10.14
C PRO A 68 26.14 -9.90 -8.94
N CYS A 69 24.97 -10.51 -9.05
CA CYS A 69 23.91 -10.47 -8.03
C CYS A 69 23.43 -11.88 -7.66
N GLY A 70 22.82 -12.00 -6.48
CA GLY A 70 22.18 -13.23 -6.00
C GLY A 70 21.02 -12.95 -5.06
N PRO A 71 20.28 -13.98 -4.64
CA PRO A 71 19.12 -13.83 -3.78
C PRO A 71 19.47 -13.26 -2.40
N ILE A 72 18.48 -12.63 -1.76
CA ILE A 72 18.60 -12.14 -0.37
C ILE A 72 18.44 -13.35 0.57
N HIS A 73 19.54 -13.77 1.18
CA HIS A 73 19.53 -14.88 2.15
C HIS A 73 19.54 -14.42 3.61
N ASP A 74 19.71 -13.13 3.86
CA ASP A 74 19.84 -12.61 5.22
C ASP A 74 18.45 -12.31 5.81
N PRO A 75 18.03 -13.01 6.88
CA PRO A 75 16.75 -12.75 7.53
C PRO A 75 16.71 -11.36 8.18
N CYS A 76 17.86 -10.70 8.37
CA CYS A 76 17.96 -9.41 9.03
C CYS A 76 17.78 -8.22 8.07
N HIS A 77 18.14 -8.28 6.78
CA HIS A 77 17.98 -7.16 5.84
C HIS A 77 18.10 -7.59 4.38
N PRO A 78 17.31 -7.04 3.44
CA PRO A 78 15.96 -6.45 3.56
C PRO A 78 14.95 -7.48 4.07
N HIS A 79 13.98 -7.02 4.87
CA HIS A 79 12.91 -7.89 5.34
C HIS A 79 11.74 -7.85 4.35
N ASN A 80 11.33 -9.01 3.81
CA ASN A 80 10.05 -9.09 3.11
C ASN A 80 8.93 -8.88 4.14
N ILE A 81 8.09 -7.87 3.92
CA ILE A 81 6.97 -7.51 4.79
C ILE A 81 5.61 -7.85 4.19
N ARG A 82 5.56 -8.09 2.88
CA ARG A 82 4.36 -8.57 2.18
C ARG A 82 4.78 -9.32 0.91
N GLU A 83 4.25 -10.52 0.81
CA GLU A 83 4.35 -11.39 -0.34
C GLU A 83 2.93 -11.78 -0.73
N ALA A 84 2.42 -11.22 -1.83
CA ALA A 84 1.11 -11.57 -2.33
C ALA A 84 1.22 -12.18 -3.74
N SER A 85 1.25 -13.52 -3.74
CA SER A 85 0.85 -14.35 -4.89
C SER A 85 1.61 -14.13 -6.22
N GLY A 86 2.85 -13.63 -6.19
CA GLY A 86 3.65 -13.32 -7.38
C GLY A 86 3.26 -12.03 -8.11
N MET A 87 2.18 -11.36 -7.68
CA MET A 87 1.66 -10.13 -8.29
C MET A 87 2.28 -8.88 -7.68
N ASP A 88 2.67 -8.94 -6.42
CA ASP A 88 3.37 -7.87 -5.73
C ASP A 88 4.34 -8.42 -4.69
N CYS A 89 5.43 -7.69 -4.50
CA CYS A 89 6.41 -7.94 -3.46
C CYS A 89 6.77 -6.62 -2.78
N CYS A 90 6.85 -6.67 -1.46
CA CYS A 90 7.14 -5.50 -0.65
C CYS A 90 8.20 -5.82 0.39
N TRP A 91 9.29 -5.07 0.37
CA TRP A 91 10.36 -5.16 1.36
C TRP A 91 10.41 -3.91 2.21
N GLN A 92 10.80 -4.10 3.47
CA GLN A 92 11.24 -3.04 4.34
C GLN A 92 12.77 -3.05 4.43
N LEU A 93 13.37 -1.90 4.14
CA LEU A 93 14.80 -1.67 4.29
C LEU A 93 15.01 -0.37 5.05
N GLY A 94 15.36 -0.46 6.33
CA GLY A 94 15.40 0.71 7.22
C GLY A 94 14.05 1.43 7.31
N ARG A 95 14.06 2.74 7.04
CA ARG A 95 12.89 3.62 6.98
C ARG A 95 12.31 3.81 5.57
N ALA A 96 12.47 2.82 4.69
CA ALA A 96 11.80 2.79 3.40
C ALA A 96 11.03 1.49 3.18
N MET A 97 9.99 1.60 2.37
CA MET A 97 9.27 0.52 1.77
C MET A 97 9.65 0.44 0.29
N ILE A 98 10.05 -0.74 -0.16
CA ILE A 98 10.42 -1.04 -1.53
C ILE A 98 9.32 -1.93 -2.09
N LYS A 99 8.65 -1.50 -3.15
CA LYS A 99 7.53 -2.20 -3.78
C LYS A 99 7.88 -2.56 -5.21
N CYS A 100 7.58 -3.79 -5.59
CA CYS A 100 7.48 -4.23 -6.96
C CYS A 100 6.07 -4.77 -7.17
N THR A 101 5.38 -4.28 -8.20
CA THR A 101 4.01 -4.68 -8.50
C THR A 101 3.88 -4.97 -9.99
N LYS A 102 3.31 -6.12 -10.34
CA LYS A 102 2.95 -6.45 -11.71
C LYS A 102 1.78 -5.59 -12.15
N ILE A 103 1.90 -4.98 -13.31
CA ILE A 103 0.90 -4.10 -13.91
C ILE A 103 -0.21 -4.99 -14.49
N CYS A 104 -1.35 -5.04 -13.80
CA CYS A 104 -2.55 -5.75 -14.26
C CYS A 104 -3.35 -4.94 -15.29
N ASP A 105 -3.17 -3.62 -15.29
CA ASP A 105 -3.85 -2.68 -16.17
C ASP A 105 -2.91 -1.49 -16.47
N GLU A 106 -2.63 -1.29 -17.76
CA GLU A 106 -1.78 -0.21 -18.24
C GLU A 106 -2.44 1.17 -18.11
N PHE A 107 -3.77 1.21 -18.04
CA PHE A 107 -4.55 2.43 -17.89
C PHE A 107 -4.77 2.82 -16.44
N ALA A 108 -4.44 1.98 -15.46
CA ALA A 108 -4.62 2.28 -14.05
C ALA A 108 -3.75 3.45 -13.57
N THR A 109 -4.33 4.26 -12.70
CA THR A 109 -3.62 5.31 -11.96
C THR A 109 -2.52 4.69 -11.11
N ARG A 110 -1.27 5.14 -11.30
CA ARG A 110 -0.13 4.63 -10.54
C ARG A 110 -0.08 5.23 -9.15
N GLU A 111 0.40 4.45 -8.18
CA GLU A 111 0.46 4.89 -6.79
C GLU A 111 1.24 6.21 -6.60
N HIS A 112 2.31 6.45 -7.35
CA HIS A 112 3.08 7.70 -7.24
C HIS A 112 2.23 8.94 -7.60
N VAL A 113 1.35 8.82 -8.60
CA VAL A 113 0.44 9.90 -9.02
C VAL A 113 -0.55 10.22 -7.90
N THR A 114 -1.14 9.18 -7.31
CA THR A 114 -2.03 9.31 -6.14
C THR A 114 -1.29 9.93 -4.96
N LEU A 115 -0.09 9.45 -4.64
CA LEU A 115 0.71 9.95 -3.53
C LEU A 115 1.03 11.44 -3.68
N ASP A 116 1.43 11.88 -4.88
CA ASP A 116 1.68 13.30 -5.17
C ASP A 116 0.42 14.14 -4.96
N TRP A 117 -0.72 13.69 -5.49
CA TRP A 117 -2.00 14.39 -5.35
C TRP A 117 -2.48 14.48 -3.90
N VAL A 118 -2.37 13.40 -3.11
CA VAL A 118 -2.77 13.41 -1.70
C VAL A 118 -1.80 14.24 -0.86
N ARG A 119 -0.49 14.24 -1.18
CA ARG A 119 0.53 14.98 -0.41
C ARG A 119 0.28 16.48 -0.42
N GLU A 120 -0.25 17.04 -1.50
CA GLU A 120 -0.65 18.45 -1.57
C GLU A 120 -1.76 18.82 -0.57
N ARG A 121 -2.54 17.84 -0.11
CA ARG A 121 -3.74 18.04 0.72
C ARG A 121 -3.57 17.53 2.15
N MET A 122 -2.85 16.43 2.33
CA MET A 122 -2.60 15.76 3.61
C MET A 122 -1.15 15.27 3.70
N PRO A 123 -0.14 16.18 3.71
CA PRO A 123 1.27 15.82 3.58
C PRO A 123 1.79 14.91 4.70
N SER A 124 1.22 14.98 5.91
CA SER A 124 1.65 14.16 7.05
C SER A 124 1.17 12.72 6.99
N LEU A 125 0.17 12.41 6.18
CA LEU A 125 -0.51 11.10 6.18
C LEU A 125 0.07 10.12 5.16
N VAL A 126 0.86 10.62 4.21
CA VAL A 126 1.31 9.85 3.04
C VAL A 126 2.83 9.68 2.99
N PRO A 127 3.31 8.57 2.38
CA PRO A 127 4.70 8.38 2.08
C PRO A 127 5.29 9.48 1.19
N LYS A 128 6.55 9.85 1.43
CA LYS A 128 7.40 10.53 0.46
C LYS A 128 7.93 9.52 -0.55
N ILE A 129 7.92 9.87 -1.84
CA ILE A 129 8.51 9.03 -2.89
C ILE A 129 10.03 9.29 -2.95
N TYR A 130 10.82 8.22 -2.94
CA TYR A 130 12.27 8.26 -3.17
C TYR A 130 12.63 7.85 -4.59
N PHE A 131 11.91 6.89 -5.16
CA PHE A 131 12.17 6.37 -6.50
C PHE A 131 10.90 5.79 -7.09
N GLN A 132 10.70 5.97 -8.40
CA GLN A 132 9.65 5.32 -9.17
C GLN A 132 10.21 4.93 -10.54
N TYR A 133 9.82 3.77 -11.05
CA TYR A 133 10.23 3.28 -12.36
C TYR A 133 9.24 2.24 -12.90
N GLU A 134 9.03 2.24 -14.21
CA GLU A 134 8.25 1.21 -14.90
C GLU A 134 9.13 0.56 -15.97
N GLN A 135 9.08 -0.78 -16.02
CA GLN A 135 9.74 -1.54 -17.05
C GLN A 135 8.92 -2.80 -17.35
N ASP A 136 8.68 -3.02 -18.64
CA ASP A 136 7.88 -4.13 -19.16
C ASP A 136 6.50 -4.17 -18.49
N VAL A 137 6.22 -5.21 -17.69
CA VAL A 137 4.96 -5.38 -16.96
C VAL A 137 5.09 -5.11 -15.47
N TYR A 138 6.15 -4.46 -15.00
CA TYR A 138 6.38 -4.20 -13.59
C TYR A 138 6.51 -2.71 -13.28
N TYR A 139 5.91 -2.32 -12.17
CA TYR A 139 6.00 -1.02 -11.54
C TYR A 139 6.82 -1.12 -10.25
N TYR A 140 7.80 -0.24 -10.12
CA TYR A 140 8.76 -0.21 -9.03
C TYR A 140 8.63 1.10 -8.27
N LEU A 141 8.52 1.03 -6.95
CA LEU A 141 8.32 2.21 -6.11
C LEU A 141 9.11 2.08 -4.81
N ILE A 142 9.87 3.10 -4.44
CA ILE A 142 10.48 3.22 -3.12
C ILE A 142 9.89 4.44 -2.43
N VAL A 143 9.33 4.24 -1.24
CA VAL A 143 8.70 5.30 -0.44
C VAL A 143 9.18 5.30 1.01
N SER A 144 9.07 6.44 1.67
CA SER A 144 9.41 6.61 3.08
C SER A 144 8.45 5.86 4.01
N MET A 145 8.96 5.45 5.16
CA MET A 145 8.19 5.02 6.32
C MET A 145 8.24 6.08 7.42
N PRO A 146 7.23 6.17 8.30
CA PRO A 146 7.25 7.16 9.37
C PRO A 146 8.39 6.85 10.36
N THR A 147 8.98 7.90 10.93
CA THR A 147 10.07 7.81 11.92
C THR A 147 9.58 7.42 13.31
N THR A 148 8.29 7.61 13.57
CA THR A 148 7.63 7.29 14.84
C THR A 148 6.37 6.46 14.61
N GLY A 149 5.88 5.85 15.68
CA GLY A 149 4.69 4.98 15.66
C GLY A 149 4.99 3.56 15.21
N ASP A 150 3.97 2.72 15.36
CA ASP A 150 4.00 1.30 15.04
C ASP A 150 2.85 0.98 14.09
N ARG A 151 2.99 -0.08 13.29
CA ARG A 151 1.88 -0.59 12.48
C ARG A 151 0.74 -1.00 13.40
N LEU A 152 -0.49 -0.65 13.02
CA LEU A 152 -1.69 -0.95 13.81
C LEU A 152 -1.81 -2.45 14.04
N CYS A 153 -1.50 -3.27 13.02
CA CYS A 153 -1.52 -4.72 13.12
C CYS A 153 -0.62 -5.30 14.24
N ASN A 154 0.47 -4.62 14.59
CA ASN A 154 1.44 -5.09 15.58
C ASN A 154 1.11 -4.68 17.04
N VAL A 155 0.20 -3.71 17.20
CA VAL A 155 -0.10 -3.09 18.50
C VAL A 155 -1.57 -3.16 18.90
N TRP A 156 -2.47 -3.52 17.98
CA TRP A 156 -3.91 -3.60 18.24
C TRP A 156 -4.26 -4.51 19.42
N ALA A 157 -3.69 -5.71 19.47
CA ALA A 157 -3.82 -6.66 20.58
C ALA A 157 -3.43 -6.05 21.94
N LYS A 158 -2.43 -5.16 21.93
CA LYS A 158 -1.86 -4.53 23.13
C LYS A 158 -2.62 -3.26 23.54
N PHE A 159 -3.44 -2.71 22.65
CA PHE A 159 -4.22 -1.51 22.93
C PHE A 159 -5.40 -1.83 23.84
N GLY A 160 -5.51 -1.06 24.93
CA GLY A 160 -6.75 -0.99 25.68
C GLY A 160 -7.88 -0.35 24.86
N LYS A 161 -9.12 -0.57 25.28
CA LYS A 161 -10.34 -0.09 24.60
C LYS A 161 -10.30 1.37 24.15
N LYS A 162 -9.75 2.27 24.98
CA LYS A 162 -9.63 3.70 24.66
C LYS A 162 -8.69 3.98 23.46
N ALA A 163 -7.59 3.24 23.33
CA ALA A 163 -6.64 3.43 22.23
C ALA A 163 -7.16 2.81 20.92
N ARG A 164 -7.80 1.63 20.99
CA ARG A 164 -8.51 1.02 19.86
C ARG A 164 -9.59 1.95 19.30
N HIS A 165 -10.44 2.49 20.19
CA HIS A 165 -11.47 3.46 19.82
C HIS A 165 -10.89 4.73 19.19
N ARG A 166 -9.80 5.29 19.75
CA ARG A 166 -9.13 6.46 19.16
C ARG A 166 -8.57 6.17 17.76
N SER A 167 -8.03 4.97 17.54
CA SER A 167 -7.48 4.56 16.25
C SER A 167 -8.59 4.52 15.21
N ALA A 168 -9.65 3.76 15.50
CA ALA A 168 -10.82 3.64 14.63
C ALA A 168 -11.52 4.99 14.38
N SER A 169 -11.71 5.80 15.41
CA SER A 169 -12.37 7.11 15.29
C SER A 169 -11.51 8.10 14.49
N GLY A 170 -10.20 8.07 14.68
CA GLY A 170 -9.24 8.86 13.91
C GLY A 170 -9.26 8.50 12.42
N LEU A 171 -9.28 7.21 12.10
CA LEU A 171 -9.37 6.73 10.70
C LEU A 171 -10.72 7.05 10.09
N ALA A 172 -11.82 6.95 10.84
CA ALA A 172 -13.14 7.30 10.32
C ALA A 172 -13.23 8.79 9.99
N ARG A 173 -12.61 9.63 10.82
CA ARG A 173 -12.45 11.05 10.53
C ARG A 173 -11.63 11.29 9.26
N ILE A 174 -10.52 10.56 9.08
CA ILE A 174 -9.73 10.62 7.83
C ILE A 174 -10.61 10.25 6.63
N CYS A 175 -11.37 9.14 6.68
CA CYS A 175 -12.28 8.76 5.59
C CYS A 175 -13.29 9.87 5.27
N ARG A 176 -13.87 10.51 6.30
CA ARG A 176 -14.78 11.63 6.12
C ARG A 176 -14.10 12.83 5.46
N ASP A 177 -12.87 13.15 5.86
CA ASP A 177 -12.11 14.28 5.33
C ASP A 177 -11.68 14.02 3.87
N LEU A 178 -11.24 12.80 3.54
CA LEU A 178 -10.98 12.36 2.16
C LEU A 178 -12.24 12.45 1.29
N ALA A 179 -13.39 12.03 1.84
CA ALA A 179 -14.66 12.05 1.13
C ALA A 179 -15.21 13.45 0.83
N GLN A 180 -14.55 14.52 1.32
CA GLN A 180 -14.84 15.90 0.89
C GLN A 180 -14.35 16.17 -0.53
N TRP A 181 -13.38 15.39 -1.02
CA TRP A 181 -12.89 15.50 -2.39
C TRP A 181 -13.77 14.64 -3.30
N GLN A 182 -14.39 15.29 -4.28
CA GLN A 182 -15.36 14.67 -5.17
C GLN A 182 -14.83 14.59 -6.59
N GLY A 183 -15.24 13.54 -7.30
CA GLY A 183 -14.95 13.31 -8.71
C GLY A 183 -16.24 13.24 -9.53
N SER A 184 -16.10 13.30 -10.84
CA SER A 184 -17.22 13.15 -11.78
C SER A 184 -17.51 11.70 -12.17
N SER A 185 -16.60 10.78 -11.88
CA SER A 185 -16.64 9.38 -12.33
C SER A 185 -15.82 8.46 -11.41
N MET A 186 -16.01 7.15 -11.55
CA MET A 186 -15.20 6.14 -10.86
C MET A 186 -13.81 6.03 -11.50
N THR A 187 -12.85 6.80 -11.00
CA THR A 187 -11.51 6.97 -11.59
C THR A 187 -10.47 7.17 -10.49
N GLY A 188 -9.19 7.04 -10.81
CA GLY A 188 -8.15 7.59 -9.96
C GLY A 188 -8.02 9.11 -10.10
N VAL A 189 -7.02 9.68 -9.43
CA VAL A 189 -6.91 11.15 -9.25
C VAL A 189 -6.62 11.93 -10.54
N ASP A 190 -6.09 11.27 -11.57
CA ASP A 190 -5.78 11.83 -12.89
C ASP A 190 -6.85 11.46 -13.95
N GLY A 191 -8.00 10.91 -13.54
CA GLY A 191 -9.10 10.51 -14.41
C GLY A 191 -8.90 9.15 -15.10
N LYS A 192 -7.79 8.46 -14.79
CA LYS A 192 -7.52 7.11 -15.28
C LYS A 192 -8.27 6.04 -14.48
N GLU A 193 -8.10 4.78 -14.88
CA GLU A 193 -8.75 3.64 -14.24
C GLU A 193 -8.29 3.50 -12.78
N PHE A 194 -9.19 2.98 -11.94
CA PHE A 194 -8.99 2.75 -10.52
C PHE A 194 -8.99 1.24 -10.25
N LEU A 195 -7.91 0.75 -9.63
CA LEU A 195 -7.79 -0.64 -9.22
C LEU A 195 -8.54 -0.88 -7.90
N GLY A 196 -9.85 -1.04 -7.98
CA GLY A 196 -10.72 -1.35 -6.85
C GLY A 196 -10.80 -2.84 -6.53
N PRO A 197 -11.20 -3.22 -5.30
CA PRO A 197 -11.47 -4.62 -4.99
C PRO A 197 -12.80 -4.99 -5.66
N MET A 198 -12.77 -5.96 -6.56
CA MET A 198 -13.98 -6.39 -7.25
C MET A 198 -14.66 -7.52 -6.47
N PRO A 199 -16.00 -7.49 -6.34
CA PRO A 199 -16.74 -8.68 -5.91
C PRO A 199 -16.33 -9.89 -6.76
N GLU A 200 -16.21 -11.06 -6.14
CA GLU A 200 -15.76 -12.30 -6.81
C GLU A 200 -16.57 -12.60 -8.07
N ASP A 201 -17.87 -12.32 -8.05
CA ASP A 201 -18.78 -12.49 -9.20
C ASP A 201 -18.37 -11.67 -10.45
N TRP A 202 -17.56 -10.60 -10.29
CA TRP A 202 -17.10 -9.77 -11.41
C TRP A 202 -15.81 -10.36 -12.03
N VAL A 203 -15.02 -11.08 -11.23
CA VAL A 203 -13.76 -11.74 -11.62
C VAL A 203 -14.03 -12.94 -12.54
N ASP A 204 -15.11 -13.68 -12.30
CA ASP A 204 -15.49 -14.87 -13.09
C ASP A 204 -15.82 -14.59 -14.55
N SER A 205 -16.06 -13.32 -14.92
CA SER A 205 -16.33 -12.91 -16.30
C SER A 205 -15.10 -12.93 -17.21
N GLY A 206 -13.89 -13.06 -16.65
CA GLY A 206 -12.63 -13.12 -17.41
C GLY A 206 -12.26 -11.83 -18.16
N LEU A 207 -12.98 -10.74 -17.91
CA LEU A 207 -12.71 -9.40 -18.43
C LEU A 207 -12.50 -8.47 -17.24
N PHE A 208 -11.23 -8.28 -16.86
CA PHE A 208 -10.82 -7.21 -15.96
C PHE A 208 -10.92 -5.88 -16.71
N ASP A 209 -12.13 -5.32 -16.74
CA ASP A 209 -12.41 -4.02 -17.32
C ASP A 209 -12.61 -3.02 -16.17
N PHE A 210 -11.56 -2.25 -15.88
CA PHE A 210 -11.57 -1.21 -14.84
C PHE A 210 -11.96 0.16 -15.42
N SER A 211 -12.54 0.19 -16.63
CA SER A 211 -13.06 1.43 -17.20
C SER A 211 -14.12 2.05 -16.27
N PRO A 212 -14.17 3.38 -16.15
CA PRO A 212 -15.12 4.06 -15.29
C PRO A 212 -16.57 3.67 -15.55
N GLU A 213 -16.93 3.47 -16.83
CA GLU A 213 -18.27 3.08 -17.26
C GLU A 213 -18.64 1.68 -16.77
N THR A 214 -17.71 0.73 -16.83
CA THR A 214 -17.94 -0.63 -16.36
C THR A 214 -17.99 -0.70 -14.84
N LEU A 215 -17.07 -0.03 -14.14
CA LEU A 215 -17.09 0.05 -12.67
C LEU A 215 -18.41 0.66 -12.16
N GLN A 216 -18.86 1.75 -12.77
CA GLN A 216 -20.13 2.39 -12.41
C GLN A 216 -21.33 1.49 -12.70
N ARG A 217 -21.41 0.89 -13.89
CA ARG A 217 -22.51 -0.03 -14.24
C ARG A 217 -22.60 -1.18 -13.24
N ASN A 218 -21.47 -1.74 -12.85
CA ASN A 218 -21.42 -2.85 -11.92
C ASN A 218 -21.83 -2.40 -10.50
N ALA A 219 -21.40 -1.21 -10.06
CA ALA A 219 -21.83 -0.61 -8.80
C ALA A 219 -23.35 -0.38 -8.75
N GLU A 220 -23.93 0.16 -9.83
CA GLU A 220 -25.38 0.37 -9.97
C GLU A 220 -26.15 -0.95 -9.97
N THR A 221 -25.59 -1.99 -10.60
CA THR A 221 -26.20 -3.34 -10.66
C THR A 221 -26.38 -3.95 -9.26
N VAL A 222 -25.45 -3.70 -8.34
CA VAL A 222 -25.57 -4.14 -6.93
C VAL A 222 -26.30 -3.11 -6.05
N GLY A 223 -26.94 -2.10 -6.64
CA GLY A 223 -27.76 -1.11 -5.94
C GLY A 223 -26.96 -0.05 -5.18
N MET A 224 -25.75 0.29 -5.64
CA MET A 224 -25.04 1.47 -5.15
C MET A 224 -25.51 2.74 -5.84
N ASP A 225 -25.67 3.81 -5.06
CA ASP A 225 -25.93 5.14 -5.57
C ASP A 225 -24.64 5.76 -6.14
N CYS A 226 -24.60 5.91 -7.47
CA CYS A 226 -23.49 6.49 -8.21
C CYS A 226 -23.73 7.96 -8.58
N SER A 227 -24.67 8.65 -7.93
CA SER A 227 -24.90 10.09 -8.13
C SER A 227 -23.76 10.97 -7.61
N THR A 228 -22.93 10.44 -6.70
CA THR A 228 -21.78 11.15 -6.12
C THR A 228 -20.59 10.21 -6.00
N PHE A 229 -19.42 10.68 -6.44
CA PHE A 229 -18.15 9.97 -6.28
C PHE A 229 -17.26 10.72 -5.31
N VAL A 230 -16.79 10.02 -4.29
CA VAL A 230 -15.94 10.58 -3.21
C VAL A 230 -14.58 9.88 -3.23
N PHE A 231 -13.54 10.62 -2.89
CA PHE A 231 -12.20 10.06 -2.81
C PHE A 231 -12.03 9.18 -1.57
N HIS A 232 -11.45 7.99 -1.76
CA HIS A 232 -11.15 7.05 -0.69
C HIS A 232 -9.96 6.15 -1.06
N SER A 233 -9.28 5.59 -0.05
CA SER A 233 -8.21 4.61 -0.20
C SER A 233 -8.54 3.34 0.56
N ILE A 234 -8.45 2.20 -0.12
CA ILE A 234 -8.60 0.87 0.50
C ILE A 234 -7.52 0.60 1.55
N GLY A 235 -6.34 1.22 1.42
CA GLY A 235 -5.26 1.06 2.42
C GLY A 235 -5.68 1.46 3.84
N ILE A 236 -6.78 2.22 4.01
CA ILE A 236 -7.35 2.55 5.32
C ILE A 236 -8.09 1.36 5.96
N ALA A 237 -8.55 0.40 5.16
CA ALA A 237 -9.18 -0.82 5.67
C ALA A 237 -8.15 -1.79 6.27
N SER A 238 -6.90 -1.73 5.80
CA SER A 238 -5.83 -2.66 6.16
C SER A 238 -5.03 -2.18 7.39
N PRO A 239 -5.08 -2.89 8.53
CA PRO A 239 -4.29 -2.56 9.71
C PRO A 239 -2.77 -2.65 9.47
N SER A 240 -2.32 -3.43 8.49
CA SER A 240 -0.89 -3.53 8.17
C SER A 240 -0.38 -2.27 7.48
N SER A 241 -1.23 -1.56 6.74
CA SER A 241 -0.90 -0.32 6.03
C SER A 241 -0.97 0.93 6.93
N ILE A 242 -1.54 0.83 8.13
CA ILE A 242 -1.75 1.97 9.05
C ILE A 242 -0.66 2.04 10.11
N PHE A 243 -0.13 3.24 10.36
CA PHE A 243 0.72 3.51 11.51
C PHE A 243 0.01 4.38 12.54
N VAL A 244 0.20 4.05 13.80
CA VAL A 244 -0.36 4.75 14.95
C VAL A 244 0.70 5.15 15.96
N ASP A 245 0.46 6.26 16.66
CA ASP A 245 1.27 6.64 17.82
C ASP A 245 0.95 5.76 19.05
N LYS A 246 1.70 5.96 20.15
CA LYS A 246 1.50 5.23 21.42
C LYS A 246 0.13 5.43 22.06
N LYS A 247 -0.63 6.45 21.65
CA LYS A 247 -1.98 6.74 22.15
C LYS A 247 -3.05 6.11 21.25
N GLY A 248 -2.68 5.55 20.10
CA GLY A 248 -3.60 5.05 19.08
C GLY A 248 -4.15 6.16 18.18
N ASN A 249 -3.40 7.24 17.95
CA ASN A 249 -3.76 8.18 16.90
C ASN A 249 -3.14 7.73 15.57
N PRO A 250 -3.90 7.65 14.47
CA PRO A 250 -3.35 7.41 13.14
C PRO A 250 -2.43 8.56 12.74
N ILE A 251 -1.25 8.22 12.23
CA ILE A 251 -0.25 9.20 11.83
C ILE A 251 0.19 9.03 10.38
N PHE A 252 -0.01 7.86 9.78
CA PHE A 252 0.49 7.56 8.43
C PHE A 252 -0.25 6.36 7.83
N ILE A 253 -0.50 6.39 6.51
CA ILE A 253 -1.08 5.30 5.72
C ILE A 253 -0.11 4.98 4.59
N ALA A 254 0.34 3.74 4.52
CA ALA A 254 1.45 3.34 3.66
C ALA A 254 1.05 2.91 2.24
N GLU A 255 -0.24 2.62 2.02
CA GLU A 255 -0.73 2.05 0.76
C GLU A 255 -1.81 2.91 0.13
N TRP A 256 -1.54 3.31 -1.10
CA TRP A 256 -2.38 4.20 -1.90
C TRP A 256 -2.58 3.70 -3.34
N GLU A 257 -2.08 2.50 -3.66
CA GLU A 257 -2.21 1.85 -4.97
C GLU A 257 -3.66 1.68 -5.43
N CYS A 258 -4.57 1.50 -4.47
CA CYS A 258 -6.01 1.36 -4.70
C CYS A 258 -6.79 2.52 -4.08
N ALA A 259 -6.40 3.75 -4.40
CA ALA A 259 -7.18 4.94 -4.05
C ALA A 259 -7.75 5.64 -5.28
N GLY A 260 -8.96 6.18 -5.15
CA GLY A 260 -9.67 6.81 -6.24
C GLY A 260 -11.02 7.37 -5.82
N PHE A 261 -11.74 7.90 -6.79
CA PHE A 261 -13.12 8.34 -6.66
C PHE A 261 -14.07 7.16 -6.83
N MET A 262 -14.97 6.98 -5.88
CA MET A 262 -15.90 5.85 -5.85
C MET A 262 -17.24 6.25 -5.22
N PRO A 263 -18.32 5.49 -5.43
CA PRO A 263 -19.61 5.76 -4.80
C PRO A 263 -19.47 5.90 -3.29
N ARG A 264 -20.18 6.83 -2.68
CA ARG A 264 -20.05 7.08 -1.23
C ARG A 264 -20.30 5.83 -0.38
N LYS A 265 -21.27 5.00 -0.77
CA LYS A 265 -21.59 3.73 -0.11
C LYS A 265 -20.45 2.72 -0.17
N TRP A 266 -19.59 2.84 -1.20
CA TRP A 266 -18.43 1.99 -1.40
C TRP A 266 -17.46 2.07 -0.22
N VAL A 267 -17.29 3.25 0.39
CA VAL A 267 -16.36 3.46 1.52
C VAL A 267 -16.63 2.51 2.69
N LEU A 268 -17.90 2.22 2.99
CA LEU A 268 -18.24 1.27 4.04
C LEU A 268 -18.20 -0.17 3.54
N SER A 269 -18.64 -0.44 2.31
CA SER A 269 -18.68 -1.81 1.79
C SER A 269 -17.30 -2.37 1.45
N SER A 270 -16.39 -1.56 0.91
CA SER A 270 -14.99 -1.97 0.65
C SER A 270 -14.35 -2.52 1.91
N PHE A 271 -14.59 -1.87 3.05
CA PHE A 271 -14.07 -2.32 4.34
C PHE A 271 -14.48 -3.75 4.69
N PHE A 272 -15.73 -4.13 4.41
CA PHE A 272 -16.20 -5.51 4.64
C PHE A 272 -15.69 -6.48 3.58
N LEU A 273 -15.53 -6.04 2.33
CA LEU A 273 -14.98 -6.86 1.24
C LEU A 273 -13.50 -7.19 1.47
N THR A 274 -12.75 -6.23 2.02
CA THR A 274 -11.32 -6.38 2.32
C THR A 274 -11.06 -6.88 3.73
N MET A 275 -12.06 -7.46 4.40
CA MET A 275 -11.88 -8.02 5.75
C MET A 275 -10.81 -9.13 5.78
N HIS A 276 -10.67 -9.89 4.68
CA HIS A 276 -9.62 -10.89 4.55
C HIS A 276 -8.20 -10.30 4.47
N LEU A 277 -8.09 -9.00 4.15
CA LEU A 277 -6.82 -8.24 4.18
C LEU A 277 -6.50 -7.69 5.58
N ALA A 278 -7.32 -7.98 6.59
CA ALA A 278 -6.95 -7.71 7.98
C ALA A 278 -5.81 -8.67 8.38
N GLU A 279 -4.58 -8.21 8.15
CA GLU A 279 -3.37 -8.98 8.46
C GLU A 279 -2.86 -8.63 9.87
N PHE A 280 -3.64 -8.96 10.92
CA PHE A 280 -3.11 -8.87 12.29
C PHE A 280 -2.02 -9.93 12.52
N SER A 281 -0.87 -9.49 13.03
CA SER A 281 0.26 -10.36 13.32
C SER A 281 0.03 -11.10 14.65
N HIS A 282 -0.51 -12.31 14.62
CA HIS A 282 -0.63 -13.17 15.80
C HIS A 282 0.14 -14.47 15.65
N ARG A 283 0.59 -15.00 16.79
CA ARG A 283 1.18 -16.35 16.89
C ARG A 283 0.12 -17.46 17.04
N ASP A 284 -1.10 -17.12 17.47
CA ASP A 284 -2.25 -18.04 17.60
C ASP A 284 -3.38 -17.56 16.68
N HIS A 285 -3.94 -18.47 15.88
CA HIS A 285 -5.02 -18.21 14.93
C HIS A 285 -6.30 -17.69 15.62
N ARG A 286 -6.61 -18.13 16.84
CA ARG A 286 -7.85 -17.71 17.54
C ARG A 286 -7.79 -16.26 18.02
N ASP A 287 -6.61 -15.82 18.45
CA ASP A 287 -6.39 -14.43 18.85
C ASP A 287 -6.46 -13.51 17.63
N LYS A 288 -6.01 -13.99 16.46
CA LYS A 288 -6.13 -13.27 15.18
C LYS A 288 -7.59 -13.04 14.80
N GLU A 289 -8.41 -14.09 14.77
CA GLU A 289 -9.82 -14.00 14.39
C GLU A 289 -10.61 -13.02 15.28
N GLN A 290 -10.30 -13.02 16.59
CA GLN A 290 -10.94 -12.10 17.52
C GLN A 290 -10.53 -10.64 17.28
N ASP A 291 -9.25 -10.37 17.03
CA ASP A 291 -8.77 -9.01 16.78
C ASP A 291 -9.21 -8.49 15.40
N ASP A 292 -9.27 -9.35 14.38
CA ASP A 292 -9.88 -9.08 13.07
C ASP A 292 -11.34 -8.64 13.27
N TYR A 293 -12.12 -9.43 14.01
CA TYR A 293 -13.52 -9.14 14.28
C TYR A 293 -13.71 -7.85 15.09
N ASP A 294 -12.89 -7.63 16.12
CA ASP A 294 -12.92 -6.42 16.95
C ASP A 294 -12.61 -5.16 16.13
N TRP A 295 -11.62 -5.23 15.24
CA TRP A 295 -11.27 -4.15 14.31
C TRP A 295 -12.45 -3.83 13.39
N VAL A 296 -13.03 -4.86 12.77
CA VAL A 296 -14.15 -4.71 11.85
C VAL A 296 -15.35 -4.06 12.53
N LEU A 297 -15.71 -4.54 13.72
CA LEU A 297 -16.82 -3.98 14.47
C LEU A 297 -16.58 -2.53 14.89
N GLU A 298 -15.40 -2.24 15.45
CA GLU A 298 -15.12 -0.91 15.99
C GLU A 298 -14.98 0.11 14.85
N PHE A 299 -14.21 -0.19 13.81
CA PHE A 299 -14.03 0.74 12.69
C PHE A 299 -15.32 0.92 11.88
N GLY A 300 -16.06 -0.15 11.60
CA GLY A 300 -17.37 -0.06 10.95
C GLY A 300 -18.37 0.79 11.76
N ARG A 301 -18.36 0.70 13.09
CA ARG A 301 -19.15 1.57 13.97
C ARG A 301 -18.73 3.05 13.84
N GLN A 302 -17.43 3.32 13.82
CA GLN A 302 -16.94 4.70 13.69
C GLN A 302 -17.22 5.29 12.30
N LEU A 303 -17.13 4.51 11.22
CA LEU A 303 -17.52 4.92 9.87
C LEU A 303 -19.01 5.32 9.81
N LYS A 304 -19.89 4.51 10.40
CA LYS A 304 -21.32 4.84 10.52
C LYS A 304 -21.54 6.12 11.32
N ALA A 305 -20.81 6.31 12.43
CA ALA A 305 -20.92 7.51 13.25
C ALA A 305 -20.53 8.80 12.53
N VAL A 306 -19.70 8.73 11.48
CA VAL A 306 -19.32 9.89 10.64
C VAL A 306 -20.13 9.99 9.34
N GLY A 307 -21.18 9.17 9.17
CA GLY A 307 -22.16 9.31 8.08
C GLY A 307 -21.88 8.47 6.83
N PHE A 308 -21.19 7.33 6.95
CA PHE A 308 -21.14 6.31 5.92
C PHE A 308 -22.13 5.19 6.26
N ASN A 309 -23.10 4.92 5.37
CA ASN A 309 -24.20 3.97 5.61
C ASN A 309 -24.29 2.92 4.51
#